data_AF-A0A285NWS1-F1
#
_entry.id   AF-A0A285NWS1-F1
#
_cell.length_a   1.000
_cell.length_b   1.000
_cell.length_c   1.000
_cell.angle_alpha   90.00
_cell.angle_beta   90.00
_cell.angle_gamma   90.00
#
_symmetry.space_group_name_H-M   'P 1'
#
loop_
_entity.id
_entity.type
_entity.pdbx_description
1 polymer ?
#
loop_
_entity_poly.entity_id
_entity_poly.type
_entity_poly.pdbx_seq_one_letter_code
_entity_poly.pdbx_strand_id
1 'polypeptide(L)'
;MTGTRSDRGQLVLAGAVSFALILIAIAIVFSTTLFTASVGSSGTVEAVSDGRGVEQSVENTTVELLEWVNDDVEANNETAFKNNVSTYGQLLAESNAASGTTFVGIEVTNTSAYDESDPDEITWAEVRIVYETPSVQRESTINVSAP
;
A
#
# COMPACT_ATOMS: atom_id res chain seq x y z
N MET A 1 21.98 -73.27 -2.84
CA MET A 1 20.69 -72.61 -3.13
C MET A 1 20.39 -71.65 -1.99
N THR A 2 20.86 -70.40 -2.09
CA THR A 2 20.77 -69.41 -1.01
C THR A 2 20.58 -68.05 -1.66
N GLY A 3 19.33 -67.65 -1.89
CA GLY A 3 19.07 -66.45 -2.71
C GLY A 3 17.69 -65.83 -2.56
N THR A 4 17.03 -65.95 -1.42
CA THR A 4 15.67 -65.38 -1.23
C THR A 4 15.47 -64.57 0.05
N ARG A 5 16.47 -64.52 0.95
CA ARG A 5 16.41 -63.72 2.18
C ARG A 5 17.01 -62.32 2.04
N SER A 6 18.07 -62.14 1.24
CA SER A 6 18.67 -60.81 1.00
C SER A 6 17.75 -59.89 0.17
N ASP A 7 17.00 -60.43 -0.79
CA ASP A 7 16.11 -59.62 -1.65
C ASP A 7 15.02 -58.90 -0.87
N ARG A 8 14.46 -59.51 0.18
CA ARG A 8 13.39 -58.88 0.98
C ARG A 8 13.91 -57.75 1.86
N GLY A 9 15.10 -57.92 2.45
CA GLY A 9 15.73 -56.86 3.25
C GLY A 9 16.15 -55.67 2.39
N GLN A 10 16.63 -55.92 1.17
CA GLN A 10 17.03 -54.90 0.22
C GLN A 10 15.81 -54.15 -0.37
N LEU A 11 14.70 -54.86 -0.58
CA LEU A 11 13.43 -54.25 -1.01
C LEU A 11 12.85 -53.31 0.06
N VAL A 12 12.93 -53.69 1.35
CA VAL A 12 12.50 -52.84 2.46
C VAL A 12 13.40 -51.61 2.60
N LEU A 13 14.73 -51.78 2.44
CA LEU A 13 15.67 -50.67 2.47
C LEU A 13 15.42 -49.68 1.31
N ALA A 14 15.21 -50.20 0.10
CA ALA A 14 14.88 -49.38 -1.07
C ALA A 14 13.55 -48.63 -0.86
N GLY A 15 12.52 -49.30 -0.33
CA GLY A 15 11.23 -48.70 -0.02
C GLY A 15 11.33 -47.58 1.03
N ALA A 16 12.10 -47.78 2.10
CA ALA A 16 12.29 -46.79 3.15
C ALA A 16 13.02 -45.53 2.64
N VAL A 17 14.04 -45.71 1.80
CA VAL A 17 14.78 -44.60 1.18
C VAL A 17 13.86 -43.80 0.24
N SER A 18 13.07 -44.48 -0.59
CA SER A 18 12.09 -43.79 -1.44
C SER A 18 11.06 -43.01 -0.62
N PHE A 19 10.57 -43.58 0.48
CA PHE A 19 9.60 -42.91 1.34
C PHE A 19 10.18 -41.67 2.02
N ALA A 20 11.43 -41.75 2.49
CA ALA A 20 12.14 -40.61 3.08
C ALA A 20 12.31 -39.47 2.06
N LEU A 21 12.69 -39.78 0.82
CA LEU A 21 12.84 -38.76 -0.24
C LEU A 21 11.50 -38.07 -0.58
N ILE A 22 10.40 -38.82 -0.60
CA ILE A 22 9.06 -38.26 -0.80
C ILE A 22 8.70 -37.29 0.33
N LEU A 23 8.94 -37.69 1.59
CA LEU A 23 8.67 -36.83 2.74
C LEU A 23 9.52 -35.55 2.74
N ILE A 24 10.79 -35.65 2.34
CA ILE A 24 11.67 -34.48 2.17
C ILE A 24 11.13 -33.55 1.07
N ALA A 25 10.72 -34.09 -0.07
CA ALA A 25 10.14 -33.29 -1.15
C ALA A 25 8.86 -32.56 -0.70
N ILE A 26 7.98 -33.24 0.02
CA ILE A 26 6.76 -32.67 0.60
C ILE A 26 7.11 -31.56 1.60
N ALA A 27 8.08 -31.79 2.49
CA ALA A 27 8.52 -30.80 3.48
C ALA A 27 9.12 -29.54 2.82
N ILE A 28 9.87 -29.69 1.73
CA ILE A 28 10.42 -28.56 0.96
C ILE A 28 9.28 -27.76 0.32
N VAL A 29 8.30 -28.43 -0.29
CA VAL A 29 7.14 -27.75 -0.89
C VAL A 29 6.35 -27.00 0.18
N PHE A 30 6.05 -27.63 1.32
CA PHE A 30 5.35 -26.94 2.42
C PHE A 30 6.16 -25.80 3.04
N SER A 31 7.47 -25.96 3.19
CA SER A 31 8.33 -24.89 3.70
C SER A 31 8.35 -23.71 2.72
N THR A 32 8.35 -23.98 1.42
CA THR A 32 8.32 -22.96 0.37
C THR A 32 6.95 -22.27 0.31
N THR A 33 5.84 -23.02 0.40
CA THR A 33 4.49 -22.43 0.39
C THR A 33 4.18 -21.67 1.67
N LEU A 34 4.63 -22.15 2.83
CA LEU A 34 4.50 -21.43 4.10
C LEU A 34 5.37 -20.18 4.13
N PHE A 35 6.59 -20.23 3.57
CA PHE A 35 7.45 -19.05 3.43
C PHE A 35 6.80 -18.00 2.51
N THR A 36 6.28 -18.42 1.35
CA THR A 36 5.53 -17.53 0.45
C THR A 36 4.26 -16.98 1.08
N ALA A 37 3.49 -17.80 1.80
CA ALA A 37 2.28 -17.36 2.49
C ALA A 37 2.59 -16.38 3.63
N SER A 38 3.66 -16.64 4.39
CA SER A 38 4.13 -15.80 5.49
C SER A 38 4.68 -14.47 5.00
N VAL A 39 5.55 -14.48 3.98
CA VAL A 39 6.18 -13.28 3.43
C VAL A 39 5.18 -12.44 2.63
N GLY A 40 4.31 -13.08 1.84
CA GLY A 40 3.25 -12.41 1.09
C GLY A 40 2.17 -11.80 1.99
N SER A 41 1.77 -12.49 3.05
CA SER A 41 0.78 -11.97 4.00
C SER A 41 1.35 -10.88 4.91
N SER A 42 2.60 -11.00 5.36
CA SER A 42 3.21 -9.99 6.25
C SER A 42 3.49 -8.70 5.49
N GLY A 43 4.06 -8.77 4.28
CA GLY A 43 4.31 -7.58 3.45
C GLY A 43 3.02 -6.87 2.98
N THR A 44 1.93 -7.61 2.81
CA THR A 44 0.62 -7.03 2.45
C THR A 44 -0.05 -6.34 3.65
N VAL A 45 0.07 -6.90 4.86
CA VAL A 45 -0.48 -6.29 6.08
C VAL A 45 0.29 -5.02 6.47
N GLU A 46 1.61 -5.03 6.34
CA GLU A 46 2.47 -3.86 6.60
C GLU A 46 2.18 -2.73 5.59
N ALA A 47 2.10 -3.04 4.29
CA ALA A 47 1.73 -2.06 3.26
C ALA A 47 0.31 -1.48 3.45
N VAL A 48 -0.66 -2.27 3.95
CA VAL A 48 -2.00 -1.78 4.26
C VAL A 48 -2.01 -0.91 5.51
N SER A 49 -1.23 -1.26 6.54
CA SER A 49 -1.08 -0.47 7.76
C SER A 49 -0.43 0.88 7.47
N ASP A 50 0.66 0.89 6.71
CA ASP A 50 1.37 2.10 6.28
C ASP A 50 0.49 2.96 5.38
N GLY A 51 -0.25 2.35 4.45
CA GLY A 51 -1.20 3.04 3.58
C GLY A 51 -2.26 3.82 4.37
N ARG A 52 -2.84 3.23 5.42
CA ARG A 52 -3.82 3.92 6.27
C ARG A 52 -3.22 5.07 7.08
N GLY A 53 -1.97 4.92 7.54
CA GLY A 53 -1.25 5.99 8.22
C GLY A 53 -0.98 7.18 7.30
N VAL A 54 -0.62 6.92 6.04
CA VAL A 54 -0.44 7.98 5.04
C VAL A 54 -1.78 8.61 4.67
N GLU A 55 -2.85 7.84 4.44
CA GLU A 55 -4.19 8.37 4.14
C GLU A 55 -4.65 9.35 5.22
N GLN A 56 -4.51 8.99 6.49
CA GLN A 56 -4.90 9.85 7.61
C GLN A 56 -4.03 11.10 7.74
N SER A 57 -2.72 10.99 7.46
CA SER A 57 -1.80 12.13 7.46
C SER A 57 -2.13 13.11 6.33
N VAL A 58 -2.43 12.58 5.13
CA VAL A 58 -2.83 13.37 3.96
C VAL A 58 -4.17 14.06 4.22
N GLU A 59 -5.15 13.36 4.81
CA GLU A 59 -6.44 13.95 5.17
C GLU A 59 -6.26 15.14 6.12
N ASN A 60 -5.56 14.95 7.24
CA ASN A 60 -5.34 16.03 8.22
C ASN A 60 -4.58 17.22 7.62
N THR A 61 -3.52 16.96 6.86
CA THR A 61 -2.74 18.03 6.21
C THR A 61 -3.58 18.76 5.16
N THR A 62 -4.45 18.06 4.43
CA THR A 62 -5.31 18.67 3.42
C THR A 62 -6.39 19.54 4.06
N VAL A 63 -6.97 19.14 5.20
CA VAL A 63 -7.88 19.99 5.99
C VAL A 63 -7.18 21.27 6.42
N GLU A 64 -5.97 21.16 6.99
CA GLU A 64 -5.20 22.33 7.43
C GLU A 64 -4.86 23.27 6.26
N LEU A 65 -4.51 22.73 5.08
CA LEU A 65 -4.27 23.51 3.87
C LEU A 65 -5.55 24.18 3.34
N LEU A 66 -6.70 23.53 3.48
CA LEU A 66 -8.00 24.06 3.08
C LEU A 66 -8.40 25.24 3.97
N GLU A 67 -8.27 25.08 5.30
CA GLU A 67 -8.49 26.14 6.28
C GLU A 67 -7.54 27.32 6.06
N TRP A 68 -6.26 27.06 5.84
CA TRP A 68 -5.27 28.11 5.62
C TRP A 68 -5.55 28.93 4.36
N VAL A 69 -5.96 28.28 3.27
CA VAL A 69 -6.33 28.97 2.03
C VAL A 69 -7.63 29.73 2.19
N ASN A 70 -8.62 29.20 2.89
CA ASN A 70 -9.89 29.90 3.12
C ASN A 70 -9.74 31.10 4.07
N ASP A 71 -8.82 31.06 5.03
CA ASP A 71 -8.52 32.20 5.93
C ASP A 71 -7.71 33.29 5.22
N ASP A 72 -6.99 32.94 4.15
CA ASP A 72 -6.30 33.91 3.31
C ASP A 72 -7.30 34.59 2.36
N VAL A 73 -7.35 35.93 2.39
CA VAL A 73 -8.33 36.74 1.65
C VAL A 73 -7.87 36.95 0.19
N GLU A 74 -7.20 35.95 -0.39
CA GLU A 74 -6.70 36.03 -1.76
C GLU A 74 -7.78 35.56 -2.76
N ALA A 75 -7.89 36.29 -3.87
CA ALA A 75 -8.69 35.82 -5.00
C ALA A 75 -8.03 34.55 -5.58
N ASN A 76 -8.82 33.53 -5.93
CA ASN A 76 -8.40 32.23 -6.47
C ASN A 76 -7.87 31.19 -5.47
N ASN A 77 -8.49 31.11 -4.29
CA ASN A 77 -8.28 30.06 -3.28
C ASN A 77 -8.23 28.64 -3.87
N GLU A 78 -9.09 28.30 -4.84
CA GLU A 78 -9.03 26.99 -5.51
C GLU A 78 -7.65 26.69 -6.13
N THR A 79 -7.05 27.68 -6.80
CA THR A 79 -5.75 27.50 -7.44
C THR A 79 -4.63 27.40 -6.40
N ALA A 80 -4.68 28.23 -5.35
CA ALA A 80 -3.73 28.19 -4.24
C ALA A 80 -3.78 26.83 -3.53
N PHE A 81 -4.99 26.34 -3.22
CA PHE A 81 -5.22 25.03 -2.62
C PHE A 81 -4.67 23.90 -3.48
N LYS A 82 -5.00 23.87 -4.78
CA LYS A 82 -4.48 22.85 -5.72
C LYS A 82 -2.95 22.85 -5.79
N ASN A 83 -2.33 24.02 -5.84
CA ASN A 83 -0.88 24.16 -5.87
C ASN A 83 -0.23 23.68 -4.57
N ASN A 84 -0.82 24.00 -3.42
CA ASN A 84 -0.33 23.58 -2.11
C ASN A 84 -0.42 22.06 -1.93
N VAL A 85 -1.57 21.45 -2.28
CA VAL A 85 -1.74 19.99 -2.21
C VAL A 85 -0.79 19.28 -3.17
N SER A 86 -0.60 19.80 -4.39
CA SER A 86 0.35 19.25 -5.37
C SER A 86 1.80 19.32 -4.86
N THR A 87 2.20 20.48 -4.29
CA THR A 87 3.53 20.67 -3.70
C THR A 87 3.76 19.72 -2.53
N TYR A 88 2.76 19.57 -1.66
CA TYR A 88 2.81 18.60 -0.57
C TYR A 88 2.95 17.16 -1.09
N GLY A 89 2.16 16.78 -2.10
CA GLY A 89 2.25 15.48 -2.76
C GLY A 89 3.64 15.21 -3.34
N GLN A 90 4.27 16.21 -3.97
CA GLN A 90 5.62 16.08 -4.49
C GLN A 90 6.65 15.87 -3.37
N LEU A 91 6.59 16.66 -2.29
CA LEU A 91 7.50 16.52 -1.15
C LEU A 91 7.33 15.16 -0.46
N LEU A 92 6.09 14.70 -0.33
CA LEU A 92 5.78 13.38 0.21
C LEU A 92 6.33 12.28 -0.69
N ALA A 93 6.17 12.39 -2.00
CA ALA A 93 6.74 11.46 -2.98
C ALA A 93 8.27 11.44 -2.92
N GLU A 94 8.93 12.60 -2.82
CA GLU A 94 10.39 12.70 -2.69
C GLU A 94 10.90 12.07 -1.38
N SER A 95 10.20 12.31 -0.27
CA SER A 95 10.52 11.72 1.04
C SER A 95 10.38 10.19 1.05
N ASN A 96 9.34 9.68 0.38
CA ASN A 96 9.08 8.24 0.28
C ASN A 96 9.98 7.55 -0.78
N ALA A 97 10.32 8.24 -1.87
CA ALA A 97 11.28 7.75 -2.87
C ALA A 97 12.67 7.53 -2.27
N ALA A 98 13.13 8.41 -1.37
CA ALA A 98 14.37 8.22 -0.62
C ALA A 98 14.31 7.00 0.32
N SER A 99 13.11 6.65 0.78
CA SER A 99 12.84 5.53 1.68
C SER A 99 12.57 4.20 0.93
N GLY A 100 12.59 4.22 -0.41
CA GLY A 100 12.40 3.05 -1.29
C GLY A 100 10.99 2.46 -1.27
N THR A 101 10.06 3.13 -0.61
CA THR A 101 8.72 2.62 -0.32
C THR A 101 7.72 3.64 -0.85
N THR A 102 7.07 3.30 -1.96
CA THR A 102 5.81 3.92 -2.40
C THR A 102 5.95 5.28 -3.10
N PHE A 103 5.63 5.32 -4.39
CA PHE A 103 5.21 6.58 -5.04
C PHE A 103 3.85 6.96 -4.48
N VAL A 104 3.77 8.14 -3.85
CA VAL A 104 2.51 8.72 -3.36
C VAL A 104 2.17 9.93 -4.22
N GLY A 105 1.26 9.76 -5.18
CA GLY A 105 0.71 10.88 -5.93
C GLY A 105 -0.51 11.43 -5.21
N ILE A 106 -0.59 12.74 -5.02
CA ILE A 106 -1.76 13.41 -4.44
C ILE A 106 -2.28 14.42 -5.45
N GLU A 107 -3.57 14.34 -5.78
CA GLU A 107 -4.20 15.23 -6.74
C GLU A 107 -5.59 15.64 -6.28
N VAL A 108 -5.87 16.94 -6.32
CA VAL A 108 -7.22 17.48 -6.10
C VAL A 108 -8.03 17.28 -7.38
N THR A 109 -9.05 16.43 -7.31
CA THR A 109 -9.88 16.09 -8.47
C THR A 109 -11.07 17.04 -8.61
N ASN A 110 -11.64 17.48 -7.49
CA ASN A 110 -12.79 18.37 -7.47
C ASN A 110 -12.79 19.26 -6.24
N THR A 111 -13.40 20.43 -6.35
CA THR A 111 -13.58 21.41 -5.26
C THR A 111 -14.93 22.08 -5.44
N SER A 112 -15.60 22.46 -4.35
CA SER A 112 -16.80 23.29 -4.45
C SER A 112 -16.78 24.46 -3.49
N ALA A 113 -17.24 25.61 -3.98
CA ALA A 113 -17.67 26.72 -3.17
C ALA A 113 -19.20 26.64 -2.98
N TYR A 114 -19.66 26.70 -1.72
CA TYR A 114 -21.10 26.69 -1.40
C TYR A 114 -21.63 28.05 -0.98
N ASP A 115 -20.77 29.00 -0.58
CA ASP A 115 -21.22 30.32 -0.15
C ASP A 115 -21.29 31.29 -1.33
N GLU A 116 -22.51 31.70 -1.70
CA GLU A 116 -22.72 32.74 -2.71
C GLU A 116 -22.20 34.12 -2.26
N SER A 117 -21.96 34.28 -0.96
CA SER A 117 -21.41 35.49 -0.33
C SER A 117 -19.89 35.57 -0.46
N ASP A 118 -19.23 34.41 -0.58
CA ASP A 118 -17.79 34.26 -0.76
C ASP A 118 -17.50 33.13 -1.78
N PRO A 119 -17.56 33.43 -3.09
CA PRO A 119 -17.39 32.42 -4.14
C PRO A 119 -15.98 31.83 -4.19
N ASP A 120 -15.02 32.40 -3.45
CA ASP A 120 -13.66 31.91 -3.34
C ASP A 120 -13.49 30.94 -2.13
N GLU A 121 -14.47 30.81 -1.24
CA GLU A 121 -14.42 29.86 -0.11
C GLU A 121 -14.64 28.41 -0.58
N ILE A 122 -13.70 27.51 -0.26
CA ILE A 122 -13.81 26.09 -0.60
C ILE A 122 -14.43 25.32 0.59
N THR A 123 -15.66 24.83 0.43
CA THR A 123 -16.38 24.09 1.48
C THR A 123 -15.98 22.61 1.52
N TRP A 124 -15.70 22.01 0.37
CA TRP A 124 -15.17 20.65 0.29
C TRP A 124 -14.29 20.43 -0.95
N ALA A 125 -13.40 19.45 -0.84
CA ALA A 125 -12.49 19.00 -1.89
C ALA A 125 -12.44 17.47 -1.97
N GLU A 126 -12.39 16.94 -3.19
CA GLU A 126 -12.11 15.53 -3.46
C GLU A 126 -10.63 15.38 -3.79
N VAL A 127 -9.92 14.59 -3.00
CA VAL A 127 -8.49 14.33 -3.16
C VAL A 127 -8.25 12.86 -3.49
N ARG A 128 -7.59 12.63 -4.61
CA ARG A 128 -7.14 11.31 -5.06
C ARG A 128 -5.71 11.08 -4.60
N ILE A 129 -5.49 9.96 -3.93
CA ILE A 129 -4.20 9.49 -3.48
C ILE A 129 -3.87 8.20 -4.24
N VAL A 130 -2.75 8.20 -4.95
CA VAL A 130 -2.25 7.07 -5.71
C VAL A 130 -1.01 6.53 -5.01
N TYR A 131 -1.08 5.27 -4.60
CA TYR A 131 0.02 4.52 -4.01
C TYR A 131 0.56 3.53 -5.03
N GLU A 132 1.82 3.68 -5.42
CA GLU A 132 2.49 2.72 -6.29
C GLU A 132 3.73 2.15 -5.58
N THR A 133 3.61 0.89 -5.20
CA THR A 133 4.72 0.06 -4.72
C THR A 133 5.22 -0.84 -5.84
N PRO A 134 6.45 -1.38 -5.78
CA PRO A 134 6.97 -2.30 -6.81
C PRO A 134 6.09 -3.53 -7.10
N SER A 135 5.16 -3.88 -6.20
CA SER A 135 4.31 -5.06 -6.29
C SER A 135 2.80 -4.74 -6.39
N VAL A 136 2.36 -3.53 -6.07
CA VAL A 136 0.93 -3.15 -5.99
C VAL A 136 0.72 -1.68 -6.32
N GLN A 137 -0.23 -1.38 -7.21
CA GLN A 137 -0.82 -0.06 -7.40
C GLN A 137 -2.18 -0.01 -6.70
N ARG A 138 -2.42 1.02 -5.88
CA ARG A 138 -3.68 1.24 -5.17
C ARG A 138 -4.07 2.70 -5.28
N GLU A 139 -5.32 2.95 -5.64
CA GLU A 139 -5.91 4.28 -5.67
C GLU A 139 -6.91 4.41 -4.51
N SER A 140 -6.92 5.58 -3.88
CA SER A 140 -7.85 5.93 -2.81
C SER A 140 -8.35 7.35 -3.08
N THR A 141 -9.64 7.59 -2.86
CA THR A 141 -10.23 8.93 -2.98
C THR A 141 -10.83 9.30 -1.63
N ILE A 142 -10.43 10.45 -1.10
CA ILE A 142 -10.93 10.99 0.15
C ILE A 142 -11.69 12.30 -0.12
N ASN A 143 -12.76 12.51 0.64
CA ASN A 143 -13.50 13.77 0.66
C ASN A 143 -13.09 14.54 1.89
N VAL A 144 -12.62 15.76 1.68
CA VAL A 144 -12.15 16.65 2.73
C VAL A 144 -13.10 17.84 2.79
N SER A 145 -13.55 18.20 3.99
CA SER A 145 -14.44 19.34 4.22
C SER A 145 -13.79 20.35 5.15
N ALA A 146 -14.00 21.64 4.87
CA ALA A 146 -13.71 22.69 5.84
C ALA A 146 -14.69 22.57 7.03
N PRO A 147 -14.26 22.89 8.27
CA PRO A 147 -15.10 22.83 9.47
C PRO A 147 -16.26 23.84 9.48
#